data_AF-I0QPW2-F1
#
_entry.id   AF-I0QPW2-F1
#
_cell.length_a   1.000
_cell.length_b   1.000
_cell.length_c   1.000
_cell.angle_alpha   90.00
_cell.angle_beta   90.00
_cell.angle_gamma   90.00
#
_symmetry.space_group_name_H-M   'P 1'
#
loop_
_entity.id
_entity.type
_entity.pdbx_description
1 polymer ?
#
loop_
_entity_poly.entity_id
_entity_poly.type
_entity_poly.pdbx_seq_one_letter_code
_entity_poly.pdbx_strand_id
1 'polypeptide(L)'
;MKKLRLEVDEFERAAINEGVRKVILGGDFNRPNSQLYRVMHAAMGPTWYTLRDLELLVLNMFGHADTQAAISARLREVNPVVHGLRKDKRMVKDPDSGKQVWFYRLVAAKYEDKAA
;
A
#
# COMPACT_ATOMS: atom_id res chain seq x y z
N MET A 1 7.56 18.78 -14.35
CA MET A 1 6.88 17.50 -14.65
C MET A 1 5.86 17.24 -13.57
N LYS A 2 4.61 16.92 -13.94
CA LYS A 2 3.56 16.60 -12.97
C LYS A 2 3.83 15.18 -12.46
N LYS A 3 3.90 14.99 -11.13
CA LYS A 3 4.08 13.65 -10.55
C LYS A 3 2.85 12.80 -10.87
N LEU A 4 3.04 11.65 -11.51
CA LEU A 4 1.98 10.70 -11.82
C LEU A 4 1.34 10.21 -10.51
N ARG A 5 0.00 10.20 -10.46
CA ARG A 5 -0.81 9.73 -9.33
C ARG A 5 -2.03 9.00 -9.87
N LEU A 6 -2.51 8.04 -9.10
CA LEU A 6 -3.75 7.33 -9.38
C LEU A 6 -4.83 7.86 -8.46
N GLU A 7 -5.85 8.44 -9.06
CA GLU A 7 -7.02 8.94 -8.33
C GLU A 7 -7.90 7.76 -7.89
N VAL A 8 -8.52 7.95 -6.73
CA VAL A 8 -9.45 7.02 -6.09
C VAL A 8 -10.63 7.84 -5.64
N ASP A 9 -11.82 7.48 -6.12
CA ASP A 9 -13.04 8.22 -5.80
C ASP A 9 -13.41 8.11 -4.31
N GLU A 10 -14.28 8.99 -3.85
CA GLU A 10 -14.62 9.09 -2.42
C GLU A 10 -15.34 7.84 -1.89
N PHE A 11 -16.13 7.16 -2.71
CA PHE A 11 -16.83 5.94 -2.31
C PHE A 11 -15.85 4.76 -2.19
N GLU A 12 -14.97 4.58 -3.17
CA GLU A 12 -13.89 3.59 -3.11
C GLU A 12 -12.99 3.85 -1.90
N ARG A 13 -12.60 5.12 -1.69
CA ARG A 13 -11.77 5.55 -0.56
C ARG A 13 -12.42 5.20 0.79
N ALA A 14 -13.69 5.55 0.96
CA ALA A 14 -14.43 5.29 2.20
C ALA A 14 -14.52 3.78 2.48
N ALA A 15 -14.85 2.99 1.45
CA ALA A 15 -14.99 1.55 1.58
C ALA A 15 -13.65 0.86 1.89
N ILE A 16 -12.54 1.28 1.26
CA ILE A 16 -11.20 0.77 1.58
C ILE A 16 -10.81 1.12 3.01
N ASN A 17 -11.00 2.37 3.43
CA ASN A 17 -10.67 2.81 4.78
C ASN A 17 -11.43 2.02 5.84
N GLU A 18 -12.73 1.76 5.62
CA GLU A 18 -13.54 0.95 6.53
C GLU A 18 -13.04 -0.51 6.59
N GLY A 19 -12.67 -1.09 5.45
CA GLY A 19 -12.06 -2.41 5.40
C GLY A 19 -10.76 -2.49 6.19
N VAL A 20 -9.83 -1.55 5.94
CA VAL A 20 -8.54 -1.49 6.64
C VAL A 20 -8.74 -1.26 8.13
N ARG A 21 -9.69 -0.41 8.54
CA ARG A 21 -10.02 -0.18 9.96
C ARG A 21 -10.43 -1.48 10.65
N LYS A 22 -11.30 -2.29 10.04
CA LYS A 22 -11.71 -3.60 10.59
C LYS A 22 -10.53 -4.56 10.74
N VAL A 23 -9.61 -4.56 9.77
CA VAL A 23 -8.39 -5.38 9.83
C VAL A 23 -7.51 -4.95 11.00
N ILE A 24 -7.27 -3.65 11.17
CA ILE A 24 -6.46 -3.12 12.29
C ILE A 24 -7.10 -3.46 13.63
N LEU A 25 -8.42 -3.27 13.78
CA LEU A 25 -9.12 -3.55 15.04
C LEU A 25 -9.20 -5.05 15.37
N GLY A 26 -9.12 -5.92 14.36
CA GLY A 26 -9.21 -7.37 14.52
C GLY A 26 -7.87 -8.11 14.62
N GLY A 27 -6.73 -7.43 14.45
CA GLY A 27 -5.41 -8.05 14.39
C GLY A 27 -4.36 -7.37 15.28
N ASP A 28 -3.25 -8.06 15.54
CA ASP A 28 -2.08 -7.48 16.21
C ASP A 28 -1.22 -6.73 15.19
N PHE A 29 -1.41 -5.41 15.08
CA PHE A 29 -0.60 -4.52 14.23
C PHE A 29 0.48 -3.73 15.00
N ASN A 30 0.75 -4.08 16.26
CA ASN A 30 1.60 -3.30 17.15
C ASN A 30 3.04 -3.83 17.22
N ARG A 31 3.77 -3.79 16.10
CA ARG A 31 5.17 -4.24 16.02
C ARG A 31 6.06 -3.25 15.23
N PRO A 32 6.30 -2.03 15.74
CA PRO A 32 6.96 -0.97 14.98
C PRO A 32 8.41 -1.30 14.56
N ASN A 33 9.10 -2.17 15.30
CA ASN A 33 10.47 -2.59 14.96
C ASN A 33 10.52 -3.58 13.79
N SER A 34 9.40 -4.19 13.40
CA SER A 34 9.36 -5.13 12.29
C SER A 34 9.23 -4.39 10.95
N GLN A 35 10.17 -4.67 10.04
CA GLN A 35 10.16 -4.12 8.68
C GLN A 35 8.86 -4.46 7.93
N LEU A 36 8.33 -5.67 8.10
CA LEU A 36 7.05 -6.08 7.50
C LEU A 36 5.90 -5.17 7.97
N TYR A 37 5.84 -4.87 9.26
CA TYR A 37 4.77 -4.04 9.83
C TYR A 37 4.88 -2.58 9.40
N ARG A 38 6.09 -2.02 9.34
CA ARG A 38 6.29 -0.68 8.78
C ARG A 38 5.78 -0.58 7.35
N VAL A 39 6.11 -1.57 6.52
CA VAL A 39 5.63 -1.64 5.13
C VAL A 39 4.11 -1.80 5.07
N MET A 40 3.52 -2.63 5.93
CA MET A 40 2.06 -2.79 5.98
C MET A 40 1.36 -1.48 6.33
N HIS A 41 1.83 -0.77 7.36
CA HIS A 41 1.28 0.53 7.78
C HIS A 41 1.46 1.63 6.74
N ALA A 42 2.61 1.68 6.07
CA ALA A 42 2.84 2.69 5.04
C ALA A 42 2.00 2.43 3.77
N ALA A 43 1.82 1.17 3.38
CA ALA A 43 1.14 0.82 2.14
C ALA A 43 -0.37 0.61 2.31
N MET A 44 -0.90 0.46 3.54
CA MET A 44 -2.32 0.22 3.74
C MET A 44 -3.18 1.46 3.48
N GLY A 45 -4.33 1.21 2.86
CA GLY A 45 -5.32 2.23 2.58
C GLY A 45 -5.49 2.50 1.09
N PRO A 46 -6.22 3.57 0.75
CA PRO A 46 -6.72 3.82 -0.60
C PRO A 46 -5.64 4.35 -1.54
N THR A 47 -4.65 5.06 -0.99
CA THR A 47 -3.64 5.76 -1.77
C THR A 47 -2.68 4.79 -2.45
N TRP A 48 -2.48 5.01 -3.75
CA TRP A 48 -1.49 4.29 -4.54
C TRP A 48 -0.11 4.92 -4.40
N TYR A 49 0.90 4.10 -4.13
CA TYR A 49 2.27 4.54 -3.93
C TYR A 49 3.25 3.82 -4.85
N THR A 50 4.25 4.53 -5.37
CA THR A 50 5.44 3.89 -5.94
C THR A 50 6.34 3.35 -4.81
N LEU A 51 7.31 2.49 -5.11
CA LEU A 51 8.30 2.06 -4.11
C LEU A 51 9.09 3.24 -3.52
N ARG A 52 9.35 4.28 -4.33
CA ARG A 52 10.02 5.51 -3.87
C ARG A 52 9.14 6.32 -2.91
N ASP A 53 7.83 6.34 -3.15
CA ASP A 53 6.88 6.97 -2.22
C ASP A 53 6.81 6.22 -0.91
N LEU A 54 6.78 4.88 -0.96
CA LEU A 54 6.78 4.04 0.24
C LEU A 54 8.07 4.18 1.04
N GLU A 55 9.23 4.27 0.40
CA GLU A 55 10.52 4.51 1.07
C GLU A 55 10.49 5.82 1.88
N LEU A 56 10.00 6.91 1.29
CA LEU A 56 9.84 8.19 2.00
C LEU A 56 8.77 8.11 3.10
N LEU A 57 7.66 7.43 2.84
CA LEU A 57 6.56 7.32 3.80
C LEU A 57 6.98 6.50 5.03
N VAL A 58 7.69 5.39 4.84
CA VAL A 58 8.24 4.57 5.92
C VAL A 58 9.24 5.38 6.76
N LEU A 59 10.14 6.13 6.12
CA LEU A 59 11.06 7.04 6.82
C LEU A 59 10.29 8.07 7.65
N ASN A 60 9.27 8.72 7.08
CA ASN A 60 8.51 9.75 7.78
C ASN A 60 7.66 9.20 8.94
N MET A 61 7.08 8.02 8.80
CA MET A 61 6.22 7.41 9.82
C MET A 61 7.02 6.80 10.97
N PHE A 62 8.20 6.25 10.70
CA PHE A 62 8.93 5.40 11.66
C PHE A 62 10.36 5.87 11.96
N GLY A 63 10.85 6.93 11.31
CA GLY A 63 12.24 7.40 11.45
C GLY A 63 13.28 6.39 10.96
N HIS A 64 12.86 5.36 10.21
CA HIS A 64 13.72 4.28 9.73
C HIS A 64 13.60 4.15 8.21
N ALA A 65 14.72 4.16 7.51
CA ALA A 65 14.74 4.02 6.06
C ALA A 65 14.77 2.54 5.65
N ASP A 66 13.70 2.05 5.04
CA ASP A 66 13.68 0.75 4.38
C ASP A 66 13.92 0.93 2.87
N THR A 67 14.84 0.16 2.29
CA THR A 67 15.14 0.26 0.85
C THR A 67 13.98 -0.23 0.00
N GLN A 68 13.87 0.27 -1.23
CA GLN A 68 12.84 -0.18 -2.19
C GLN A 68 12.84 -1.69 -2.42
N ALA A 69 14.03 -2.33 -2.43
CA ALA A 69 14.14 -3.79 -2.56
C ALA A 69 13.57 -4.52 -1.34
N ALA A 70 13.85 -4.04 -0.14
CA ALA A 70 13.32 -4.60 1.10
C ALA A 70 11.79 -4.41 1.20
N ILE A 71 11.30 -3.22 0.86
CA ILE A 71 9.87 -2.90 0.78
C ILE A 71 9.18 -3.85 -0.22
N SER A 72 9.74 -4.00 -1.41
CA SER A 72 9.21 -4.90 -2.45
C SER A 72 9.15 -6.36 -1.96
N ALA A 73 10.15 -6.81 -1.21
CA ALA A 73 10.13 -8.14 -0.59
C ALA A 73 9.00 -8.28 0.44
N ARG A 74 8.85 -7.32 1.37
CA ARG A 74 7.79 -7.35 2.37
C ARG A 74 6.38 -7.29 1.75
N LEU A 75 6.18 -6.51 0.69
CA LEU A 75 4.92 -6.48 -0.07
C LEU A 75 4.57 -7.84 -0.69
N ARG A 76 5.55 -8.71 -0.97
CA ARG A 76 5.29 -10.09 -1.43
C ARG A 76 4.93 -11.05 -0.30
N GLU A 77 5.33 -10.76 0.93
CA GLU A 77 5.05 -11.58 2.11
C GLU A 77 3.66 -11.33 2.70
N VAL A 78 3.05 -10.17 2.40
CA VAL A 78 1.68 -9.86 2.81
C VAL A 78 0.74 -10.93 2.26
N ASN A 79 0.04 -11.58 3.18
CA ASN A 79 -0.85 -12.71 2.92
C ASN A 79 -2.28 -12.39 3.42
N PRO A 80 -3.31 -12.54 2.57
CA PRO A 80 -4.71 -12.26 2.92
C PRO A 80 -5.25 -13.01 4.14
N VAL A 81 -4.83 -14.26 4.33
CA VAL A 81 -5.30 -15.13 5.43
C VAL A 81 -4.60 -14.76 6.73
N VAL A 82 -3.28 -14.54 6.67
CA VAL A 82 -2.46 -14.27 7.87
C VAL A 82 -2.61 -12.83 8.36
N HIS A 83 -2.66 -11.87 7.44
CA HIS A 83 -2.59 -10.44 7.76
C HIS A 83 -3.92 -9.71 7.54
N GLY A 84 -4.92 -10.36 6.94
CA GLY A 84 -6.17 -9.71 6.56
C GLY A 84 -6.04 -8.67 5.44
N LEU A 85 -4.85 -8.54 4.84
CA LEU A 85 -4.53 -7.57 3.78
C LEU A 85 -4.17 -8.28 2.48
N ARG A 86 -4.59 -7.72 1.35
CA ARG A 86 -4.11 -8.10 0.02
C ARG A 86 -3.29 -6.97 -0.58
N LYS A 87 -2.29 -7.33 -1.38
CA LYS A 87 -1.53 -6.39 -2.19
C LYS A 87 -2.24 -6.16 -3.51
N ASP A 88 -2.54 -4.91 -3.79
CA ASP A 88 -2.91 -4.46 -5.12
C ASP A 88 -1.69 -3.88 -5.82
N LYS A 89 -1.61 -4.10 -7.13
CA LYS A 89 -0.57 -3.51 -7.98
C LYS A 89 -1.20 -2.99 -9.27
N ARG A 90 -0.74 -1.83 -9.74
CA ARG A 90 -1.17 -1.25 -11.01
C ARG A 90 0.03 -0.68 -11.76
N MET A 91 0.15 -1.00 -13.04
CA MET A 91 1.15 -0.42 -13.92
C MET A 91 0.49 0.68 -14.75
N VAL A 92 1.15 1.84 -14.83
CA VAL A 92 0.76 2.94 -15.72
C VAL A 92 1.97 3.37 -16.52
N LYS A 93 1.75 3.61 -17.82
CA LYS A 93 2.75 4.22 -18.69
C LYS A 93 2.69 5.74 -18.51
N ASP A 94 3.78 6.33 -18.08
CA ASP A 94 3.95 7.77 -17.99
C ASP A 94 3.77 8.40 -19.39
N PRO A 95 2.80 9.30 -19.59
CA PRO A 95 2.53 9.88 -20.91
C PRO A 95 3.63 10.82 -21.38
N ASP A 96 4.35 11.47 -20.46
CA ASP A 96 5.41 12.43 -20.77
C ASP A 96 6.72 11.70 -21.07
N SER A 97 7.06 10.68 -20.28
CA SER A 97 8.35 10.00 -20.36
C SER A 97 8.30 8.63 -21.06
N GLY A 98 7.10 8.10 -21.33
CA GLY A 98 6.89 6.76 -21.89
C GLY A 98 7.27 5.58 -20.97
N LYS A 99 7.73 5.85 -19.75
CA LYS A 99 8.23 4.82 -18.82
C LYS A 99 7.07 4.11 -18.13
N GLN A 100 7.23 2.83 -17.85
CA GLN A 100 6.28 2.09 -17.04
C GLN A 100 6.55 2.35 -15.56
N VAL A 101 5.51 2.76 -14.82
CA VAL A 101 5.57 3.03 -13.38
C VAL A 101 4.61 2.08 -12.67
N TRP A 102 5.12 1.39 -11.66
CA TRP A 102 4.32 0.50 -10.82
C TRP A 102 3.89 1.21 -9.54
N PHE A 103 2.60 1.07 -9.24
CA PHE A 103 1.95 1.54 -8.03
C PHE A 103 1.47 0.35 -7.21
N TYR A 104 1.51 0.51 -5.90
CA TYR A 104 1.14 -0.50 -4.91
C TYR A 104 0.28 0.13 -3.83
N ARG A 105 -0.62 -0.68 -3.26
CA ARG A 105 -1.33 -0.41 -2.01
C ARG A 105 -1.67 -1.73 -1.34
N LEU A 106 -2.00 -1.69 -0.05
CA LEU A 106 -2.60 -2.81 0.67
C LEU A 106 -4.03 -2.45 1.06
N VAL A 107 -4.96 -3.32 0.71
CA VAL A 107 -6.38 -3.18 1.08
C VAL A 107 -6.83 -4.39 1.87
N ALA A 108 -7.96 -4.31 2.56
CA ALA A 108 -8.51 -5.46 3.26
C ALA A 108 -8.78 -6.62 2.28
N ALA A 109 -8.45 -7.85 2.68
CA ALA A 109 -8.63 -9.03 1.85
C ALA A 109 -10.09 -9.27 1.43
N LYS A 110 -11.04 -8.91 2.29
CA LYS A 110 -12.49 -9.01 2.05
C LYS A 110 -13.08 -7.77 1.36
N TYR A 111 -12.23 -6.87 0.86
CA TYR A 111 -12.68 -5.75 0.06
C TYR A 111 -13.06 -6.25 -1.34
N GLU A 112 -14.37 -6.28 -1.62
CA GLU A 112 -14.89 -6.53 -2.97
C GLU A 112 -14.67 -5.30 -3.85
N ASP A 113 -13.85 -5.43 -4.90
CA ASP A 113 -13.80 -4.42 -5.96
C ASP A 113 -15.14 -4.44 -6.70
N LYS A 114 -15.90 -3.33 -6.65
CA LYS A 114 -17.03 -3.12 -7.58
C LYS A 114 -16.51 -2.76 -8.98
N ALA A 115 -15.69 -3.62 -9.58
CA ALA A 115 -15.38 -3.63 -11.01
C ALA A 115 -14.37 -4.75 -11.32
N ALA A 116 -14.89 -5.91 -11.73
CA ALA A 116 -14.20 -6.80 -12.66
C ALA A 116 -15.01 -6.80 -13.97
#